data_AF-A0AAV4Y9F2-F1
#
_entry.id   AF-A0AAV4Y9F2-F1
#
_cell.length_a   1.000
_cell.length_b   1.000
_cell.length_c   1.000
_cell.angle_alpha   90.00
_cell.angle_beta   90.00
_cell.angle_gamma   90.00
#
_symmetry.space_group_name_H-M   'P 1'
#
loop_
_entity.id
_entity.type
_entity.pdbx_description
1 polymer ?
#
loop_
_entity_poly.entity_id
_entity_poly.type
_entity_poly.pdbx_seq_one_letter_code
_entity_poly.pdbx_strand_id
1 'polypeptide(L)'
;MLGMEDRYNLCNGNLEETLAVCRDIMDGELRPSVQSARKESSTMSRGIIKAMNSFIVFLSWEAMARFWYEQMDLPCEFSMGIYESTGYWLMRFTFGWLLRFQIFHKFFNFLLRIAVKQALNSKEYYEGYLARYHNITNV
;
A
#
# COMPACT_ATOMS: atom_id res chain seq x y z
N MET A 1 -16.83 -14.24 -5.25
CA MET A 1 -17.03 -12.89 -5.83
C MET A 1 -17.80 -12.06 -4.81
N LEU A 2 -17.52 -10.77 -4.68
CA LEU A 2 -18.03 -9.88 -3.62
C LEU A 2 -19.55 -9.55 -3.74
N GLY A 3 -20.32 -10.31 -4.54
CA GLY A 3 -21.76 -10.11 -4.73
C GLY A 3 -22.14 -8.86 -5.55
N MET A 4 -21.19 -8.24 -6.23
CA MET A 4 -21.40 -7.03 -7.04
C MET A 4 -21.91 -7.40 -8.43
N GLU A 5 -22.87 -6.62 -8.94
CA GLU A 5 -23.37 -6.77 -10.31
C GLU A 5 -22.30 -6.33 -11.32
N ASP A 6 -22.19 -7.05 -12.44
CA ASP A 6 -21.13 -6.84 -13.45
C ASP A 6 -21.11 -5.44 -14.06
N ARG A 7 -22.25 -4.73 -14.06
CA ARG A 7 -22.31 -3.33 -14.54
C ARG A 7 -21.46 -2.36 -13.72
N TYR A 8 -21.13 -2.73 -12.47
CA TYR A 8 -20.25 -1.95 -11.58
C TYR A 8 -18.81 -2.46 -11.61
N ASN A 9 -18.49 -3.44 -12.47
CA ASN A 9 -17.12 -3.90 -12.65
C ASN A 9 -16.29 -2.81 -13.32
N LEU A 10 -15.21 -2.39 -12.65
CA LEU A 10 -14.27 -1.38 -13.16
C LEU A 10 -13.63 -1.81 -14.49
N CYS A 11 -13.53 -3.12 -14.73
CA CYS A 11 -12.91 -3.69 -15.92
C CYS A 11 -13.92 -4.12 -17.00
N ASN A 12 -15.08 -3.46 -17.10
CA ASN A 12 -16.15 -3.82 -18.03
C ASN A 12 -15.97 -3.25 -19.47
N GLY A 13 -14.83 -2.60 -19.74
CA GLY A 13 -14.57 -1.89 -21.00
C GLY A 13 -13.14 -2.07 -21.52
N ASN A 14 -12.72 -1.17 -22.40
CA ASN A 14 -11.33 -1.12 -22.86
C ASN A 14 -10.40 -0.48 -21.82
N LEU A 15 -9.09 -0.52 -22.07
CA LEU A 15 -8.10 0.02 -21.13
C LEU A 15 -8.29 1.53 -20.89
N GLU A 16 -8.64 2.30 -21.91
CA GLU A 16 -8.83 3.75 -21.80
C GLU A 16 -10.04 4.10 -20.94
N GLU A 17 -11.15 3.38 -21.14
CA GLU A 17 -12.37 3.52 -20.31
C GLU A 17 -12.08 3.16 -18.85
N THR A 18 -11.36 2.07 -18.61
CA THR A 18 -10.97 1.65 -17.26
C THR A 18 -10.07 2.71 -16.60
N LEU A 19 -9.12 3.27 -17.36
CA LEU A 19 -8.23 4.33 -16.87
C LEU A 19 -9.00 5.62 -16.57
N ALA A 20 -9.99 5.99 -17.38
CA ALA A 20 -10.84 7.15 -17.15
C ALA A 20 -11.62 6.98 -15.84
N VAL A 21 -12.29 5.84 -15.65
CA VAL A 21 -13.03 5.55 -14.40
C VAL A 21 -12.10 5.56 -13.18
N CYS A 22 -10.89 4.98 -13.30
CA CYS A 22 -9.92 5.03 -12.21
C CYS A 22 -9.49 6.46 -11.86
N ARG A 23 -9.32 7.33 -12.87
CA ARG A 23 -9.00 8.75 -12.63
C ARG A 23 -10.16 9.48 -11.98
N ASP A 24 -11.39 9.24 -12.43
CA ASP A 24 -12.59 9.85 -11.83
C ASP A 24 -12.74 9.46 -10.36
N ILE A 25 -12.51 8.19 -10.01
CA ILE A 25 -12.50 7.73 -8.60
C ILE A 25 -11.36 8.37 -7.83
N MET A 26 -10.17 8.47 -8.43
CA MET A 26 -9.01 9.07 -7.78
C MET A 26 -9.25 10.54 -7.47
N ASP A 27 -9.79 11.30 -8.41
CA ASP A 27 -10.01 12.74 -8.27
C ASP A 27 -11.27 13.05 -7.44
N GLY A 28 -12.33 12.25 -7.58
CA GLY A 28 -13.62 12.46 -6.92
C GLY A 28 -13.69 11.96 -5.47
N GLU A 29 -13.02 10.84 -5.16
CA GLU A 29 -13.16 10.18 -3.86
C GLU A 29 -11.83 10.06 -3.11
N LEU A 30 -10.77 9.55 -3.76
CA LEU A 30 -9.53 9.23 -3.06
C LEU A 30 -8.75 10.48 -2.65
N ARG A 31 -8.47 11.39 -3.59
CA ARG A 31 -7.74 12.64 -3.33
C ARG A 31 -8.40 13.47 -2.21
N PRO A 32 -9.71 13.79 -2.25
CA PRO A 32 -10.34 14.57 -1.18
C PRO A 32 -10.37 13.82 0.16
N SER A 33 -10.54 12.50 0.15
CA SER A 33 -10.51 11.68 1.37
C SER A 33 -9.14 11.69 2.04
N VAL A 34 -8.05 11.75 1.28
CA VAL A 34 -6.69 11.85 1.82
C VAL A 34 -6.41 13.27 2.33
N GLN A 35 -6.85 14.31 1.61
CA GLN A 35 -6.69 15.70 2.06
C GLN A 35 -7.45 16.00 3.35
N SER A 36 -8.64 15.42 3.50
CA SER A 36 -9.53 15.58 4.67
C SER A 36 -9.57 14.32 5.55
N ALA A 37 -8.44 13.61 5.65
CA ALA A 37 -8.37 12.35 6.36
C ALA A 37 -8.76 12.51 7.84
N ARG A 38 -9.71 11.67 8.28
CA ARG A 38 -10.07 11.56 9.69
C ARG A 38 -8.92 10.90 10.46
N LYS A 39 -8.80 11.22 11.76
CA LYS A 39 -7.75 10.67 12.61
C LYS A 39 -7.77 9.14 12.64
N GLU A 40 -8.96 8.54 12.63
CA GLU A 40 -9.16 7.10 12.65
C GLU A 40 -8.61 6.45 11.37
N SER A 41 -8.88 7.04 10.19
CA SER A 41 -8.42 6.48 8.91
C SER A 41 -6.90 6.60 8.76
N SER A 42 -6.30 7.71 9.20
CA SER A 42 -4.85 7.85 9.24
C SER A 42 -4.20 6.89 10.23
N THR A 43 -4.82 6.67 11.39
CA THR A 43 -4.32 5.74 12.41
C THR A 43 -4.37 4.30 11.91
N MET A 44 -5.49 3.90 11.31
CA MET A 44 -5.65 2.58 10.69
C MET A 44 -4.63 2.35 9.57
N SER A 45 -4.49 3.31 8.66
CA SER A 45 -3.54 3.23 7.54
C SER A 45 -2.10 3.07 8.04
N ARG A 46 -1.71 3.85 9.05
CA ARG A 46 -0.39 3.72 9.69
C ARG A 46 -0.21 2.38 10.39
N GLY A 47 -1.26 1.86 11.03
CA GLY A 47 -1.28 0.53 11.65
C GLY A 47 -1.05 -0.59 10.64
N ILE A 48 -1.72 -0.54 9.49
CA ILE A 48 -1.55 -1.49 8.39
C ILE A 48 -0.11 -1.48 7.89
N ILE A 49 0.45 -0.30 7.63
CA ILE A 49 1.84 -0.21 7.13
C ILE A 49 2.85 -0.71 8.16
N LYS A 50 2.66 -0.41 9.46
CA LYS A 50 3.50 -0.97 10.53
C LYS A 50 3.39 -2.49 10.60
N ALA A 51 2.18 -3.04 10.47
CA ALA A 51 1.99 -4.48 10.44
C ALA A 51 2.70 -5.12 9.26
N MET A 52 2.59 -4.53 8.07
CA MET A 52 3.28 -5.01 6.87
C MET A 52 4.80 -4.88 6.98
N ASN A 53 5.32 -3.82 7.61
CA ASN A 53 6.76 -3.64 7.84
C ASN A 53 7.40 -4.82 8.59
N SER A 54 6.64 -5.54 9.42
CA SER A 54 7.15 -6.70 10.17
C SER A 54 7.64 -7.85 9.27
N PHE A 55 7.17 -7.95 8.04
CA PHE A 55 7.59 -8.98 7.07
C PHE A 55 7.92 -8.43 5.67
N ILE A 56 7.66 -7.15 5.40
CA ILE A 56 8.08 -6.44 4.17
C ILE A 56 9.14 -5.41 4.56
N VAL A 57 10.39 -5.77 4.35
CA VAL A 57 11.55 -4.92 4.63
C VAL A 57 11.49 -3.64 3.78
N PHE A 58 11.91 -2.51 4.36
CA PHE A 58 11.92 -1.17 3.74
C PHE A 58 10.55 -0.51 3.50
N LEU A 59 9.45 -1.11 3.94
CA LEU A 59 8.12 -0.50 3.87
C LEU A 59 7.85 0.38 5.09
N SER A 60 8.32 1.63 5.09
CA SER A 60 7.99 2.59 6.17
C SER A 60 6.71 3.37 5.87
N TRP A 61 6.09 3.92 6.92
CA TRP A 61 4.90 4.76 6.78
C TRP A 61 5.22 6.01 5.97
N GLU A 62 6.33 6.66 6.28
CA GLU A 62 6.77 7.92 5.68
C GLU A 62 7.06 7.74 4.18
N ALA A 63 7.73 6.65 3.81
CA ALA A 63 7.99 6.30 2.42
C ALA A 63 6.69 6.01 1.66
N MET A 64 5.79 5.23 2.26
CA MET A 64 4.51 4.86 1.65
C MET A 64 3.57 6.06 1.51
N ALA A 65 3.45 6.88 2.55
CA ALA A 65 2.64 8.09 2.53
C ALA A 65 3.14 9.06 1.47
N ARG A 66 4.45 9.32 1.40
CA ARG A 66 5.03 10.16 0.35
C ARG A 66 4.70 9.65 -1.06
N PHE A 67 4.85 8.34 -1.29
CA PHE A 67 4.55 7.75 -2.59
C PHE A 67 3.09 7.96 -2.99
N TRP A 68 2.15 7.75 -2.09
CA TRP A 68 0.73 8.01 -2.36
C TRP A 68 0.42 9.48 -2.60
N TYR A 69 0.99 10.38 -1.79
CA TYR A 69 0.79 11.82 -1.96
C TYR A 69 1.31 12.30 -3.31
N GLU A 70 2.48 11.84 -3.74
CA GLU A 70 3.01 12.15 -5.07
C GLU A 70 2.14 11.61 -6.21
N GLN A 71 1.56 10.41 -6.07
CA GLN A 71 0.64 9.87 -7.08
C GLN A 71 -0.68 10.66 -7.17
N MET A 72 -1.12 11.24 -6.06
CA MET A 72 -2.34 12.06 -5.99
C MET A 72 -2.08 13.54 -6.23
N ASP A 73 -0.84 13.95 -6.52
CA ASP A 73 -0.43 15.36 -6.67
C ASP A 73 -0.76 16.22 -5.44
N LEU A 74 -0.49 15.67 -4.25
CA LEU A 74 -0.73 16.31 -2.95
C LEU A 74 0.57 16.85 -2.34
N PRO A 75 0.53 17.99 -1.62
CA PRO A 75 1.70 18.53 -0.94
C PRO A 75 2.17 17.56 0.15
N CYS A 76 3.45 17.18 0.11
CA CYS A 76 4.06 16.21 1.00
C CYS A 76 5.11 16.87 1.90
N GLU A 77 4.80 17.02 3.20
CA GLU A 77 5.71 17.60 4.20
C GLU A 77 6.34 16.54 5.13
N PHE A 78 6.46 15.27 4.69
CA PHE A 78 7.11 14.23 5.50
C PHE A 78 8.64 14.39 5.47
N SER A 79 9.24 14.65 6.64
CA SER A 79 10.69 14.50 6.81
C SER A 79 11.04 13.02 6.81
N MET A 80 11.98 12.62 5.95
CA MET A 80 12.43 11.24 5.83
C MET A 80 13.90 11.14 6.23
N GLY A 81 14.23 10.13 7.05
CA GLY A 81 15.61 9.75 7.30
C GLY A 81 16.20 8.99 6.10
N ILE A 82 17.46 8.57 6.26
CA ILE A 82 18.19 7.84 5.21
C ILE A 82 17.52 6.50 4.91
N TYR A 83 17.00 5.81 5.93
CA TYR A 83 16.32 4.52 5.78
C TYR A 83 15.01 4.65 4.99
N GLU A 84 14.17 5.61 5.37
CA GLU A 84 12.88 5.87 4.73
C GLU A 84 13.06 6.37 3.29
N SER A 85 14.06 7.23 3.05
CA SER A 85 14.41 7.70 1.71
C SER A 85 14.86 6.55 0.80
N THR A 86 15.68 5.64 1.33
CA THR A 86 16.11 4.44 0.59
C THR A 86 14.92 3.55 0.24
N GLY A 87 14.00 3.31 1.20
CA GLY A 87 12.79 2.55 0.97
C GLY A 87 11.86 3.18 -0.08
N TYR A 88 11.67 4.50 -0.03
CA TYR A 88 10.89 5.24 -1.02
C TYR A 88 11.50 5.12 -2.44
N TRP A 89 12.81 5.29 -2.57
CA TRP A 89 13.48 5.15 -3.88
C TRP A 89 13.40 3.73 -4.43
N LEU A 90 13.61 2.73 -3.57
CA LEU A 90 13.43 1.33 -3.95
C LEU A 90 12.02 1.07 -4.44
N MET A 91 11.01 1.55 -3.70
CA MET A 91 9.60 1.43 -4.06
C MET A 91 9.28 2.10 -5.40
N ARG A 92 9.76 3.32 -5.62
CA ARG A 92 9.58 4.03 -6.90
C ARG A 92 10.22 3.27 -8.06
N PHE A 93 11.39 2.69 -7.84
CA PHE A 93 12.08 1.89 -8.84
C PHE A 93 11.36 0.56 -9.12
N THR A 94 10.87 -0.12 -8.09
CA THR A 94 10.13 -1.38 -8.27
C THR A 94 8.82 -1.18 -9.01
N PHE A 95 7.96 -0.28 -8.51
CA PHE A 95 6.63 -0.05 -9.11
C PHE A 95 6.72 0.73 -10.42
N GLY A 96 7.67 1.66 -10.55
CA GLY A 96 7.82 2.48 -11.75
C GLY A 96 8.48 1.75 -12.91
N TRP A 97 9.46 0.88 -12.65
CA TRP A 97 10.30 0.28 -13.70
C TRP A 97 10.38 -1.24 -13.65
N LEU A 98 10.77 -1.85 -12.51
CA LEU A 98 11.01 -3.31 -12.47
C LEU A 98 9.76 -4.13 -12.79
N LEU A 99 8.61 -3.76 -12.23
CA LEU A 99 7.37 -4.53 -12.41
C LEU A 99 6.79 -4.44 -13.83
N ARG A 100 7.33 -3.58 -14.70
CA ARG A 100 6.98 -3.58 -16.13
C ARG A 100 7.47 -4.85 -16.84
N PHE A 101 8.50 -5.49 -16.31
CA PHE A 101 9.04 -6.73 -16.85
C PHE A 101 8.35 -7.94 -16.22
N GLN A 102 7.81 -8.82 -17.07
CA GLN A 102 7.08 -10.02 -16.65
C GLN A 102 7.89 -10.96 -15.74
N ILE A 103 9.21 -11.05 -15.95
CA ILE A 103 10.11 -11.87 -15.13
C ILE A 103 10.14 -11.36 -13.68
N PHE A 104 10.37 -10.06 -13.51
CA PHE A 104 10.40 -9.44 -12.19
C PHE A 104 9.02 -9.50 -11.54
N HIS A 105 7.95 -9.30 -12.29
CA HIS A 105 6.59 -9.46 -11.77
C HIS A 105 6.35 -10.88 -11.20
N LYS A 106 6.74 -11.93 -11.93
CA LYS A 106 6.66 -13.32 -11.43
C LYS A 106 7.53 -13.55 -10.20
N PHE A 107 8.75 -13.00 -10.20
CA PHE A 107 9.69 -13.11 -9.08
C PHE A 107 9.16 -12.45 -7.81
N PHE A 108 8.67 -11.19 -7.90
CA PHE A 108 8.09 -10.49 -6.76
C PHE A 108 6.84 -11.20 -6.24
N ASN A 109 5.98 -11.73 -7.12
CA ASN A 109 4.83 -12.54 -6.71
C ASN A 109 5.25 -13.82 -5.97
N PHE A 110 6.34 -14.47 -6.39
CA PHE A 110 6.89 -15.63 -5.70
C PHE A 110 7.40 -15.25 -4.29
N LEU A 111 8.20 -14.18 -4.18
CA LEU A 111 8.67 -13.68 -2.89
C LEU A 111 7.52 -13.30 -1.96
N LEU A 112 6.51 -12.60 -2.47
CA LEU A 112 5.34 -12.20 -1.70
C LEU A 112 4.57 -13.42 -1.18
N ARG A 113 4.40 -14.46 -2.02
CA ARG A 113 3.78 -15.72 -1.58
C ARG A 113 4.55 -16.40 -0.46
N ILE A 114 5.89 -16.41 -0.52
CA ILE A 114 6.72 -16.95 0.56
C ILE A 114 6.55 -16.12 1.82
N ALA A 115 6.66 -14.79 1.72
CA ALA A 115 6.54 -13.88 2.87
C ALA A 115 5.17 -14.02 3.55
N VAL A 116 4.08 -14.06 2.78
CA VAL A 116 2.73 -14.26 3.30
C VAL A 116 2.58 -15.65 3.93
N LYS A 117 3.08 -16.71 3.28
CA LYS A 117 3.03 -18.06 3.85
C LYS A 117 3.81 -18.15 5.17
N GLN A 118 4.97 -17.51 5.24
CA GLN A 118 5.77 -17.43 6.46
C GLN A 118 5.05 -16.62 7.54
N ALA A 119 4.42 -15.49 7.18
CA ALA A 119 3.63 -14.68 8.10
C ALA A 119 2.44 -15.47 8.67
N LEU A 120 1.75 -16.27 7.85
CA LEU A 120 0.66 -17.12 8.28
C LEU A 120 1.12 -18.29 9.15
N ASN A 121 2.24 -18.92 8.81
CA ASN A 121 2.80 -20.03 9.60
C ASN A 121 3.32 -19.55 10.97
N SER A 122 3.83 -18.32 11.04
CA SER A 122 4.33 -17.69 12.27
C SER A 122 3.35 -16.65 12.82
N LYS A 123 2.05 -16.84 12.59
CA LYS A 123 1.01 -15.86 12.95
C LYS A 123 1.11 -15.41 14.41
N GLU A 124 1.21 -16.35 15.34
CA GLU A 124 1.30 -16.06 16.78
C GLU A 124 2.53 -15.20 17.14
N TYR A 125 3.66 -15.42 16.46
CA TYR A 125 4.86 -14.63 16.65
C TYR A 125 4.65 -13.17 16.20
N TYR A 126 4.06 -12.97 15.01
CA TYR A 126 3.80 -11.63 14.49
C TYR A 126 2.71 -10.90 15.29
N GLU A 127 1.63 -11.59 15.67
CA GLU A 127 0.60 -11.01 16.55
C GLU A 127 1.17 -10.63 17.91
N GLY A 128 2.00 -11.48 18.52
CA GLY A 128 2.70 -11.17 19.77
C GLY A 128 3.68 -10.00 19.63
N TYR A 129 4.43 -9.94 18.53
CA TYR A 129 5.33 -8.83 18.21
C TYR A 129 4.55 -7.51 18.07
N LEU A 130 3.46 -7.51 17.29
CA LEU A 130 2.63 -6.33 17.06
C LEU A 130 1.92 -5.86 18.33
N ALA A 131 1.42 -6.79 19.15
CA ALA A 131 0.83 -6.46 20.45
C ALA A 131 1.86 -5.80 21.38
N ARG A 132 3.08 -6.35 21.44
CA ARG A 132 4.14 -5.89 22.36
C ARG A 132 4.76 -4.55 21.96
N TYR A 133 4.98 -4.32 20.66
CA TYR A 133 5.72 -3.15 20.17
C TYR A 133 4.83 -2.03 19.62
N HIS A 134 3.57 -2.34 19.29
CA HIS A 134 2.69 -1.38 18.62
C HIS A 134 1.30 -1.21 19.26
N ASN A 135 0.99 -1.88 20.37
CA ASN A 135 -0.29 -1.74 21.10
C ASN A 135 -1.53 -1.78 20.18
N ILE A 136 -1.51 -2.62 19.14
CA ILE A 136 -2.56 -2.67 18.10
C ILE A 136 -3.85 -3.35 18.63
N THR A 137 -3.86 -3.85 19.86
CA THR A 137 -5.00 -4.57 20.47
C THR A 137 -6.12 -3.67 21.01
N ASN A 138 -6.01 -2.34 20.93
CA ASN A 138 -7.08 -1.40 21.31
C ASN A 138 -7.56 -0.58 20.10
N VAL A 139 -8.19 -1.26 19.13
CA VAL A 139 -9.03 -0.63 18.10
C VAL A 139 -10.41 -1.25 18.18
#